data_AF-A0A7V3BQQ7-F1
#
_entry.id   AF-A0A7V3BQQ7-F1
#
_cell.length_a   1.000
_cell.length_b   1.000
_cell.length_c   1.000
_cell.angle_alpha   90.00
_cell.angle_beta   90.00
_cell.angle_gamma   90.00
#
_symmetry.space_group_name_H-M   'P 1'
#
loop_
_entity.id
_entity.type
_entity.pdbx_description
1 polymer ?
#
loop_
_entity_poly.entity_id
_entity_poly.type
_entity_poly.pdbx_seq_one_letter_code
_entity_poly.pdbx_strand_id
1 'polypeptide(L)'
;MESPRFGALTIDEKRIITVVSGLLECPVYTRYVILNEDEDMARSPEWMQSVENSVRAFVIIDPWVFIGNDAIIPPDEVCASLDLSAAQPPSRCQHSDDEPSKNRDRLPFSPTTRRATGSRHP
;
A
#
# COMPACT_ATOMS: atom_id res chain seq x y z
N MET A 1 -16.86 12.68 -7.21
CA MET A 1 -17.38 11.57 -8.05
C MET A 1 -18.05 10.53 -7.16
N GLU A 2 -18.71 9.54 -7.73
CA GLU A 2 -19.18 8.34 -7.01
C GLU A 2 -18.54 7.12 -7.64
N SER A 3 -18.11 6.13 -6.85
CA SER A 3 -17.45 4.90 -7.31
C SER A 3 -18.06 3.66 -6.64
N PRO A 4 -18.11 2.50 -7.30
CA PRO A 4 -18.67 1.27 -6.70
C PRO A 4 -17.89 0.73 -5.50
N ARG A 5 -16.59 1.09 -5.37
CA ARG A 5 -15.71 0.59 -4.30
C ARG A 5 -15.67 1.51 -3.09
N PHE A 6 -15.55 2.83 -3.31
CA PHE A 6 -15.33 3.82 -2.26
C PHE A 6 -16.55 4.72 -2.01
N GLY A 7 -17.66 4.52 -2.73
CA GLY A 7 -18.82 5.40 -2.68
C GLY A 7 -18.51 6.81 -3.19
N ALA A 8 -19.09 7.82 -2.53
CA ALA A 8 -18.91 9.22 -2.87
C ALA A 8 -17.53 9.75 -2.45
N LEU A 9 -16.74 10.24 -3.41
CA LEU A 9 -15.39 10.75 -3.22
C LEU A 9 -15.27 12.22 -3.64
N THR A 10 -14.70 13.04 -2.77
CA THR A 10 -14.18 14.38 -3.11
C THR A 10 -12.68 14.26 -3.37
N ILE A 11 -12.23 14.63 -4.57
CA ILE A 11 -10.83 14.47 -5.01
C ILE A 11 -10.22 15.86 -5.14
N ASP A 12 -9.08 16.09 -4.48
CA ASP A 12 -8.24 17.27 -4.72
C ASP A 12 -7.61 17.14 -6.11
N GLU A 13 -7.76 18.16 -6.97
CA GLU A 13 -7.18 18.16 -8.32
C GLU A 13 -5.65 17.99 -8.31
N LYS A 14 -4.98 18.38 -7.22
CA LYS A 14 -3.53 18.19 -7.04
C LYS A 14 -3.12 16.72 -6.90
N ARG A 15 -4.05 15.83 -6.55
CA ARG A 15 -3.83 14.37 -6.48
C ARG A 15 -4.16 13.66 -7.80
N ILE A 16 -4.58 14.38 -8.83
CA ILE A 16 -4.94 13.80 -10.13
C ILE A 16 -3.67 13.61 -10.98
N ILE A 17 -3.33 12.36 -11.23
CA ILE A 17 -2.29 11.95 -12.17
C ILE A 17 -2.87 12.02 -13.59
N THR A 18 -2.14 12.64 -14.52
CA THR A 18 -2.53 12.71 -15.94
C THR A 18 -1.60 11.86 -16.78
N VAL A 19 -2.10 10.73 -17.29
CA VAL A 19 -1.41 9.86 -18.23
C VAL A 19 -1.75 10.36 -19.64
N VAL A 20 -0.85 11.17 -20.22
CA VAL A 20 -1.13 11.95 -21.45
C VAL A 20 -1.53 11.09 -22.65
N SER A 21 -0.90 9.92 -22.82
CA SER A 21 -1.24 8.96 -23.88
C SER A 21 -2.39 7.99 -23.52
N GLY A 22 -2.98 8.15 -22.33
CA GLY A 22 -3.83 7.17 -21.68
C GLY A 22 -3.11 5.86 -21.35
N LEU A 23 -3.84 4.88 -20.83
CA LEU A 23 -3.30 3.55 -20.54
C LEU A 23 -3.49 2.60 -21.72
N LEU A 24 -2.62 1.59 -21.84
CA LEU A 24 -2.83 0.47 -22.77
C LEU A 24 -4.18 -0.21 -22.48
N GLU A 25 -4.90 -0.65 -23.52
CA GLU A 25 -6.32 -1.07 -23.49
C GLU A 25 -7.34 0.02 -23.06
N CYS A 26 -6.88 1.19 -22.61
CA CYS A 26 -7.72 2.24 -22.02
C CYS A 26 -7.32 3.68 -22.43
N PRO A 27 -7.02 3.99 -23.70
CA PRO A 27 -6.45 5.27 -24.11
C PRO A 27 -7.41 6.47 -23.97
N VAL A 28 -8.72 6.20 -23.85
CA VAL A 28 -9.77 7.22 -23.75
C VAL A 28 -9.87 7.89 -22.37
N TYR A 29 -9.17 7.34 -21.36
CA TYR A 29 -9.12 7.92 -20.03
C TYR A 29 -7.66 8.26 -19.70
N THR A 30 -7.48 9.47 -19.18
CA THR A 30 -6.16 10.07 -18.95
C THR A 30 -6.00 10.54 -17.52
N ARG A 31 -7.09 10.78 -16.79
CA ARG A 31 -7.08 11.36 -15.43
C ARG A 31 -7.39 10.29 -14.39
N TYR A 32 -6.48 10.11 -13.46
CA TYR A 32 -6.51 9.06 -12.43
C TYR A 32 -6.17 9.61 -11.05
N VAL A 33 -6.60 8.92 -10.00
CA VAL A 33 -6.19 9.14 -8.61
C VAL A 33 -5.79 7.81 -7.99
N ILE A 34 -4.76 7.82 -7.14
CA ILE A 34 -4.40 6.65 -6.31
C ILE A 34 -5.15 6.74 -4.98
N LEU A 35 -5.86 5.66 -4.67
CA LEU A 35 -6.67 5.46 -3.47
C LEU A 35 -6.18 4.20 -2.76
N ASN A 36 -6.09 4.23 -1.44
CA ASN A 36 -5.81 3.06 -0.62
C ASN A 36 -7.03 2.77 0.28
N GLU A 37 -7.35 1.49 0.48
CA GLU A 37 -8.41 1.06 1.41
C GLU A 37 -7.91 0.96 2.85
N ASP A 38 -6.59 0.77 3.04
CA ASP A 38 -5.92 0.58 4.33
C ASP A 38 -4.51 1.19 4.28
N GLU A 39 -4.39 2.47 4.68
CA GLU A 39 -3.13 3.23 4.67
C GLU A 39 -2.09 2.69 5.68
N ASP A 40 -2.51 1.96 6.71
CA ASP A 40 -1.63 1.39 7.75
C ASP A 40 -0.95 0.08 7.30
N MET A 41 -1.48 -0.58 6.27
CA MET A 41 -0.93 -1.82 5.72
C MET A 41 0.13 -1.54 4.63
N ALA A 42 1.42 -1.48 5.03
CA ALA A 42 2.58 -1.26 4.15
C ALA A 42 2.84 -2.32 3.03
N ARG A 43 1.90 -3.24 2.80
CA ARG A 43 1.89 -4.22 1.69
C ARG A 43 0.53 -4.30 0.97
N SER A 44 -0.40 -3.40 1.26
CA SER A 44 -1.73 -3.39 0.64
C SER A 44 -1.65 -3.03 -0.85
N PRO A 45 -2.48 -3.66 -1.69
CA PRO A 45 -2.72 -3.16 -3.03
C PRO A 45 -3.45 -1.81 -2.99
N GLU A 46 -3.01 -0.88 -3.83
CA GLU A 46 -3.70 0.40 -4.03
C GLU A 46 -4.57 0.35 -5.29
N TRP A 47 -5.48 1.32 -5.42
CA TRP A 47 -6.38 1.44 -6.56
C TRP A 47 -6.11 2.73 -7.34
N MET A 48 -5.66 2.57 -8.59
CA MET A 48 -5.61 3.65 -9.57
C MET A 48 -7.00 3.81 -10.21
N GLN A 49 -7.83 4.67 -9.62
CA GLN A 49 -9.21 4.95 -10.04
C GLN A 49 -9.24 6.06 -11.11
N SER A 50 -9.92 5.83 -12.22
CA SER A 50 -10.18 6.91 -13.20
C SER A 50 -11.18 7.90 -12.61
N VAL A 51 -10.91 9.20 -12.72
CA VAL A 51 -11.87 10.25 -12.31
C VAL A 51 -12.95 10.48 -13.38
N GLU A 52 -12.72 9.97 -14.59
CA GLU A 52 -13.57 10.13 -15.78
C GLU A 52 -14.58 8.97 -15.94
N ASN A 53 -14.26 7.79 -15.37
CA ASN A 53 -15.17 6.65 -15.33
C ASN A 53 -15.11 5.94 -13.97
N SER A 54 -16.21 6.02 -13.22
CA SER A 54 -16.38 5.47 -11.88
C SER A 54 -16.17 3.95 -11.76
N VAL A 55 -16.45 3.19 -12.81
CA VAL A 55 -16.33 1.73 -12.81
C VAL A 55 -14.88 1.29 -13.10
N ARG A 56 -14.08 2.14 -13.74
CA ARG A 56 -12.72 1.81 -14.20
C ARG A 56 -11.66 2.20 -13.17
N ALA A 57 -11.23 1.19 -12.41
CA ALA A 57 -10.07 1.24 -11.53
C ALA A 57 -9.15 0.05 -11.79
N PHE A 58 -7.85 0.25 -11.59
CA PHE A 58 -6.82 -0.79 -11.68
C PHE A 58 -6.23 -1.03 -10.30
N VAL A 59 -5.98 -2.29 -9.97
CA VAL A 59 -5.15 -2.62 -8.81
C VAL A 59 -3.70 -2.35 -9.18
N ILE A 60 -3.00 -1.58 -8.36
CA ILE A 60 -1.55 -1.36 -8.44
C ILE A 60 -0.91 -1.84 -7.13
N ILE A 61 0.39 -2.13 -7.18
CA ILE A 61 1.20 -2.51 -6.03
C ILE A 61 2.53 -1.78 -6.14
N ASP A 62 3.19 -1.51 -5.02
CA ASP A 62 4.62 -1.23 -5.01
C ASP A 62 5.38 -2.52 -5.37
N PRO A 63 6.04 -2.63 -6.53
CA PRO A 63 6.74 -3.85 -6.90
C PRO A 63 7.98 -4.11 -6.05
N TRP A 64 8.58 -3.11 -5.38
CA TRP A 64 9.74 -3.29 -4.49
C TRP A 64 9.38 -4.04 -3.18
N VAL A 65 8.09 -4.23 -2.90
CA VAL A 65 7.59 -5.08 -1.80
C VAL A 65 7.71 -6.58 -2.12
N PHE A 66 7.78 -6.94 -3.41
CA PHE A 66 7.68 -8.32 -3.93
C PHE A 66 8.87 -8.75 -4.80
N ILE A 67 9.43 -7.82 -5.56
CA ILE A 67 10.62 -7.99 -6.42
C ILE A 67 11.84 -7.49 -5.61
N GLY A 68 13.01 -8.08 -5.86
CA GLY A 68 14.26 -7.61 -5.26
C GLY A 68 14.62 -6.18 -5.68
N ASN A 69 15.74 -5.67 -5.18
CA ASN A 69 16.24 -4.32 -5.50
C ASN A 69 16.86 -4.22 -6.93
N ASP A 70 16.25 -4.88 -7.90
CA ASP A 70 16.56 -4.73 -9.31
C ASP A 70 16.01 -3.39 -9.79
N ALA A 71 16.90 -2.54 -10.33
CA ALA A 71 16.51 -1.19 -10.75
C ALA A 71 15.70 -1.24 -12.06
N ILE A 72 14.47 -0.76 -12.02
CA ILE A 72 13.72 -0.42 -13.24
C ILE A 72 14.32 0.88 -13.79
N ILE A 73 15.01 0.79 -14.93
CA ILE A 73 15.62 1.93 -15.61
C ILE A 73 14.71 2.34 -16.78
N PRO A 74 13.90 3.42 -16.64
CA PRO A 74 13.13 3.95 -17.76
C PRO A 74 14.06 4.56 -18.84
N PRO A 75 13.65 4.56 -20.13
CA PRO A 75 14.40 5.24 -21.19
C PRO A 75 14.48 6.76 -20.98
N ASP A 76 15.57 7.38 -21.45
CA ASP A 76 15.82 8.83 -21.30
C ASP A 76 14.68 9.71 -21.85
N GLU A 77 14.04 9.30 -22.95
CA GLU A 77 12.86 9.98 -23.53
C GLU A 77 11.66 9.99 -22.57
N VAL A 78 11.46 8.91 -21.82
CA VAL A 78 10.41 8.79 -20.80
C VAL A 78 10.75 9.69 -19.60
N CYS A 79 12.01 9.71 -19.16
CA CYS A 79 12.46 10.62 -18.10
C CYS A 79 12.25 12.09 -18.49
N ALA A 80 12.63 12.46 -19.71
CA ALA A 80 12.50 13.82 -20.23
C ALA A 80 11.03 14.27 -20.38
N SER A 81 10.14 13.37 -20.81
CA SER A 81 8.70 13.68 -20.94
C SER A 81 7.94 13.79 -19.61
N LEU A 82 8.55 13.36 -18.50
CA LEU A 82 8.00 13.42 -17.15
C LEU A 82 8.76 14.39 -16.23
N ASP A 83 9.67 15.22 -16.79
CA ASP A 83 10.56 16.13 -16.05
C ASP A 83 11.38 15.45 -14.93
N LEU A 84 11.71 14.16 -15.08
CA LEU A 84 12.44 13.37 -14.09
C LEU A 84 13.96 13.57 -14.23
N SER A 85 14.54 14.26 -13.24
CA SER A 85 15.98 14.61 -13.18
C SER A 85 16.91 13.39 -13.13
N ALA A 86 16.46 12.29 -12.51
CA ALA A 86 17.10 10.96 -12.51
C ALA A 86 16.13 9.94 -11.89
N ALA A 87 16.41 8.65 -12.04
CA ALA A 87 15.77 7.62 -11.23
C ALA A 87 16.12 7.85 -9.74
N GLN A 88 15.14 8.23 -8.92
CA GLN A 88 15.32 8.23 -7.48
C GLN A 88 15.41 6.77 -6.99
N PRO A 89 16.36 6.41 -6.11
CA PRO A 89 16.34 5.10 -5.47
C PRO A 89 15.01 4.95 -4.71
N PRO A 90 14.48 3.71 -4.56
CA PRO A 90 13.20 3.50 -3.90
C PRO A 90 13.23 4.14 -2.52
N SER A 91 12.41 5.18 -2.35
CA SER A 91 12.20 5.88 -1.09
C SER A 91 11.49 4.94 -0.12
N ARG A 92 12.24 3.98 0.44
CA ARG A 92 11.76 3.03 1.44
C ARG A 92 10.96 3.83 2.46
N CYS A 93 9.66 3.54 2.56
CA CYS A 93 8.79 4.17 3.54
C CYS A 93 9.45 4.02 4.90
N GLN A 94 10.01 5.11 5.41
CA GLN A 94 10.63 5.16 6.73
C GLN A 94 9.50 5.15 7.75
N HIS A 95 8.93 3.97 7.96
CA HIS A 95 8.41 3.65 9.27
C HIS A 95 9.59 3.84 10.22
N SER A 96 9.47 4.83 11.09
CA SER A 96 10.37 4.99 12.22
C SER A 96 10.38 3.65 12.95
N ASP A 97 11.52 2.96 12.93
CA ASP A 97 11.77 1.82 13.81
C ASP A 97 11.89 2.37 15.25
N ASP A 98 10.75 2.77 15.82
CA ASP A 98 10.62 3.14 17.22
C ASP A 98 10.73 1.84 18.03
N GLU A 99 11.97 1.49 18.36
CA GLU A 99 12.31 0.23 19.01
C GLU A 99 11.50 0.10 20.30
N PRO A 100 10.62 -0.92 20.45
CA PRO A 100 9.86 -1.10 21.67
C PRO A 100 10.82 -1.51 22.80
N SER A 101 11.29 -0.49 23.53
CA SER A 101 12.27 -0.57 24.60
C SER A 101 12.03 -1.79 25.49
N LYS A 102 13.02 -2.68 25.46
CA LYS A 102 13.04 -4.01 26.05
C LYS A 102 13.02 -3.97 27.59
N ASN A 103 11.90 -3.54 28.19
CA ASN A 103 11.73 -3.52 29.64
C ASN A 103 11.48 -4.93 30.19
N ARG A 104 12.59 -5.64 30.37
CA ARG A 104 12.67 -7.03 30.81
C ARG A 104 12.60 -7.14 32.35
N ASP A 105 11.46 -6.81 32.94
CA ASP A 105 11.22 -7.07 34.37
C ASP A 105 9.74 -7.31 34.72
N ARG A 106 9.36 -8.61 34.84
CA ARG A 106 8.41 -9.15 35.84
C ARG A 106 8.26 -10.67 35.70
N LEU A 107 8.93 -11.38 36.60
CA LEU A 107 8.59 -12.72 37.07
C LEU A 107 8.32 -12.63 38.59
N PRO A 108 7.66 -13.61 39.22
CA PRO A 108 6.56 -14.44 38.74
C PRO A 108 5.35 -14.40 39.71
N PHE A 109 4.14 -14.71 39.24
CA PHE A 109 3.01 -15.02 40.13
C PHE A 109 2.68 -16.52 40.08
N SER A 110 3.07 -17.21 41.16
CA SER A 110 2.53 -18.50 41.62
C SER A 110 2.10 -18.28 43.08
N PRO A 111 0.88 -18.63 43.51
CA PRO A 111 0.56 -20.02 43.91
C PRO A 111 -0.91 -20.41 43.51
N THR A 112 -1.57 -21.51 43.94
CA THR A 112 -1.26 -22.56 44.92
C THR A 112 -1.78 -23.93 44.43
N THR A 113 -1.09 -25.01 44.76
CA THR A 113 -1.55 -26.40 44.55
C THR A 113 -2.91 -26.68 45.20
N ARG A 114 -3.86 -27.27 44.48
CA ARG A 114 -4.85 -28.19 45.09
C ARG A 114 -5.02 -29.46 44.26
N ARG A 115 -4.53 -30.56 44.83
CA ARG A 115 -4.63 -31.92 44.30
C ARG A 115 -6.03 -32.47 44.59
N ALA A 116 -6.75 -32.92 43.57
CA ALA A 116 -7.97 -33.72 43.72
C ALA A 116 -7.97 -34.84 42.68
N THR A 117 -8.32 -36.04 43.12
CA THR A 117 -8.16 -37.32 42.40
C THR A 117 -9.47 -37.82 41.77
N GLY A 118 -9.38 -38.47 40.60
CA GLY A 118 -10.49 -39.18 39.94
C GLY A 118 -10.36 -39.05 38.42
N SER A 119 -9.70 -39.93 37.66
CA SER A 119 -9.89 -41.40 37.46
C SER A 119 -10.99 -41.77 36.43
N ARG A 120 -10.53 -41.95 35.19
CA ARG A 120 -11.03 -42.84 34.10
C ARG A 120 -12.32 -42.49 33.35
N HIS A 121 -12.16 -42.59 32.02
CA HIS A 121 -13.12 -42.85 30.94
C HIS A 121 -14.10 -44.03 31.19
N PRO A 122 -15.15 -44.22 30.35
CA PRO A 122 -15.42 -43.57 29.06
C PRO A 122 -16.57 -42.56 29.05
#